data_AF-X6NGL1-F1
#
_entry.id   AF-X6NGL1-F1
#
_cell.length_a   1.000
_cell.length_b   1.000
_cell.length_c   1.000
_cell.angle_alpha   90.00
_cell.angle_beta   90.00
_cell.angle_gamma   90.00
#
_symmetry.space_group_name_H-M   'P 1'
#
loop_
_entity.id
_entity.type
_entity.pdbx_description
1 polymer ?
#
loop_
_entity_poly.entity_id
_entity_poly.type
_entity_poly.pdbx_seq_one_letter_code
_entity_poly.pdbx_strand_id
1 'polypeptide(L)'
;MADQDNEQEQGSRHARRVGQGSERVVDGNTPGAKSAVSAATTTTMSEREKLKRRQKLRQRLREELSSLPSPTDACTIALPDTPPPPLHLQELHQHASSNRDGMLEDASDRDRRAHQDVERQKELEFQRQSQVIQKNLPRPSIVNGNMEHTFIEFHDKSPNYVNAGEMIRKEMLMMMECDNQMFDRENQDDKGRPALKARKKHESIARLPHYSDDQLQKAKDMLEEQLFKENELHQYDKHKHENDEILESMMEQSVFIPSLKRFGFVSNKTELSGEKLQVRQQEFHVLRKQLDKSITQCKQNEQKLDVLCKGYQNIAKFCCFFFLKKKINTAKNIRELHTKLLEADTQIRIYQELKEREAEVIPYRLKEWKYLLEKEKQRENELQHKFEDLRAQLDYFKETF
;
A
#
# COMPACT_ATOMS: atom_id res chain seq x y z
N MET A 1 58.30 20.94 4.11
CA MET A 1 57.34 20.35 5.08
C MET A 1 56.71 19.19 4.34
N ALA A 2 57.39 18.04 4.33
CA ALA A 2 57.11 16.87 5.20
C ALA A 2 55.79 16.21 4.73
N ASP A 3 55.70 14.99 4.19
CA ASP A 3 56.38 13.69 4.44
C ASP A 3 56.26 12.82 3.15
N GLN A 4 57.29 12.11 2.66
CA GLN A 4 57.74 10.74 3.01
C GLN A 4 56.69 9.61 2.88
N ASP A 5 56.86 8.82 1.82
CA ASP A 5 56.87 7.35 1.72
C ASP A 5 56.13 6.49 2.77
N ASN A 6 55.22 5.62 2.32
CA ASN A 6 55.33 4.18 2.60
C ASN A 6 54.33 3.33 1.77
N GLU A 7 54.86 2.51 0.86
CA GLU A 7 54.19 1.34 0.30
C GLU A 7 54.21 0.22 1.35
N GLN A 8 53.07 -0.45 1.57
CA GLN A 8 53.02 -1.71 2.31
C GLN A 8 52.48 -2.83 1.44
N GLU A 9 53.39 -3.78 1.19
CA GLU A 9 53.18 -5.10 0.63
C GLU A 9 52.82 -6.12 1.75
N GLN A 10 52.46 -7.34 1.35
CA GLN A 10 52.10 -8.56 2.11
C GLN A 10 50.59 -8.73 2.35
N GLY A 11 49.89 -9.76 1.88
CA GLY A 11 50.27 -11.10 1.42
C GLY A 11 49.61 -12.15 2.32
N SER A 12 48.54 -12.84 1.89
CA SER A 12 48.14 -14.11 2.52
C SER A 12 47.16 -14.97 1.69
N ARG A 13 47.74 -16.03 1.11
CA ARG A 13 47.26 -17.43 1.10
C ARG A 13 45.97 -17.78 0.34
N HIS A 14 46.19 -18.11 -0.94
CA HIS A 14 45.44 -19.14 -1.66
C HIS A 14 45.79 -20.54 -1.13
N ALA A 15 44.80 -21.36 -0.80
CA ALA A 15 44.95 -22.79 -0.60
C ALA A 15 43.98 -23.56 -1.52
N ARG A 16 44.55 -24.16 -2.58
CA ARG A 16 43.97 -25.30 -3.29
C ARG A 16 44.11 -26.54 -2.40
N ARG A 17 43.05 -27.36 -2.29
CA ARG A 17 43.25 -28.81 -2.18
C ARG A 17 42.19 -29.54 -3.01
N VAL A 18 42.72 -30.27 -3.98
CA VAL A 18 42.06 -31.20 -4.89
C VAL A 18 42.01 -32.57 -4.22
N GLY A 19 40.93 -33.31 -4.49
CA GLY A 19 40.92 -34.78 -4.57
C GLY A 19 40.68 -35.52 -3.25
N GLN A 20 39.63 -36.33 -3.19
CA GLN A 20 39.65 -37.70 -3.70
C GLN A 20 38.27 -38.33 -3.53
N GLY A 21 37.79 -39.00 -4.57
CA GLY A 21 36.67 -39.93 -4.47
C GLY A 21 37.10 -41.25 -3.84
N SER A 22 36.13 -41.96 -3.28
CA SER A 22 36.17 -43.40 -3.11
C SER A 22 34.74 -43.93 -3.13
N GLU A 23 34.64 -45.15 -3.60
CA GLU A 23 33.51 -45.74 -4.28
C GLU A 23 32.46 -46.39 -3.36
N ARG A 24 31.32 -46.66 -4.01
CA ARG A 24 30.26 -47.65 -3.75
C ARG A 24 30.55 -48.72 -2.70
N VAL A 25 29.55 -48.94 -1.84
CA VAL A 25 29.07 -50.29 -1.51
C VAL A 25 27.56 -50.31 -1.70
N VAL A 26 27.12 -51.24 -2.54
CA VAL A 26 25.73 -51.66 -2.73
C VAL A 26 25.57 -52.90 -1.87
N ASP A 27 24.56 -52.93 -1.00
CA ASP A 27 23.95 -54.18 -0.55
C ASP A 27 22.45 -53.93 -0.39
N GLY A 28 21.66 -54.70 -1.13
CA GLY A 28 20.23 -54.83 -0.91
C GLY A 28 19.95 -55.99 0.03
N ASN A 29 18.94 -55.85 0.88
CA ASN A 29 18.08 -56.98 1.26
C ASN A 29 16.76 -56.49 1.89
N THR A 30 15.70 -57.17 1.48
CA THR A 30 14.27 -56.90 1.74
C THR A 30 13.79 -57.63 3.03
N PRO A 31 12.48 -57.71 3.34
CA PRO A 31 11.85 -57.17 4.55
C PRO A 31 11.61 -58.20 5.67
N GLY A 32 11.45 -57.74 6.92
CA GLY A 32 11.00 -58.62 8.01
C GLY A 32 10.87 -57.92 9.36
N ALA A 33 9.66 -57.93 9.90
CA ALA A 33 9.21 -57.23 11.10
C ALA A 33 9.98 -57.54 12.39
N LYS A 34 10.03 -56.55 13.29
CA LYS A 34 9.70 -56.68 14.72
C LYS A 34 9.44 -55.31 15.35
N SER A 35 8.25 -55.18 15.93
CA SER A 35 7.76 -54.05 16.71
C SER A 35 8.66 -53.72 17.91
N ALA A 36 8.92 -52.44 18.13
CA ALA A 36 9.08 -51.89 19.47
C ALA A 36 8.64 -50.41 19.46
N VAL A 37 7.81 -50.10 20.45
CA VAL A 37 7.15 -48.83 20.71
C VAL A 37 8.17 -47.74 21.03
N SER A 38 8.08 -46.59 20.37
CA SER A 38 8.49 -45.31 20.97
C SER A 38 7.63 -44.17 20.42
N ALA A 39 6.82 -43.63 21.31
CA ALA A 39 5.98 -42.47 21.12
C ALA A 39 6.81 -41.20 20.87
N ALA A 40 6.17 -40.23 20.21
CA ALA A 40 6.47 -38.80 20.22
C ALA A 40 7.85 -38.37 19.69
N THR A 41 7.90 -38.09 18.39
CA THR A 41 8.80 -37.04 17.87
C THR A 41 8.05 -36.19 16.85
N THR A 42 7.19 -35.32 17.34
CA THR A 42 6.70 -34.15 16.57
C THR A 42 7.87 -33.21 16.36
N THR A 43 8.71 -33.53 15.38
CA THR A 43 9.76 -32.65 14.90
C THR A 43 9.07 -31.40 14.36
N THR A 44 9.22 -30.29 15.09
CA THR A 44 8.76 -28.96 14.71
C THR A 44 9.56 -28.48 13.50
N MET A 45 9.20 -28.99 12.31
CA MET A 45 9.78 -28.56 11.05
C MET A 45 9.69 -27.03 10.95
N SER A 46 10.83 -26.39 10.66
CA SER A 46 10.93 -24.93 10.56
C SER A 46 9.93 -24.39 9.53
N GLU A 47 9.34 -23.22 9.77
CA GLU A 47 8.39 -22.60 8.82
C GLU A 47 8.98 -22.47 7.40
N ARG A 48 10.30 -22.28 7.29
CA ARG A 48 11.02 -22.27 6.02
C ARG A 48 10.95 -23.61 5.28
N GLU A 49 10.98 -24.72 6.01
CA GLU A 49 10.90 -26.07 5.43
C GLU A 49 9.47 -26.42 5.03
N LYS A 50 8.48 -25.98 5.82
CA LYS A 50 7.06 -26.08 5.46
C LYS A 50 6.76 -25.30 4.19
N LEU A 51 7.30 -24.08 4.05
CA LEU A 51 7.14 -23.25 2.85
C LEU A 51 7.79 -23.91 1.61
N LYS A 52 9.01 -24.45 1.75
CA LYS A 52 9.69 -25.19 0.67
C LYS A 52 8.91 -26.45 0.26
N ARG A 53 8.33 -27.19 1.20
CA ARG A 53 7.44 -28.33 0.89
C ARG A 53 6.19 -27.88 0.13
N ARG A 54 5.54 -26.79 0.55
CA ARG A 54 4.36 -26.25 -0.15
C ARG A 54 4.70 -25.77 -1.55
N GLN A 55 5.86 -25.15 -1.75
CA GLN A 55 6.32 -24.74 -3.08
C GLN A 55 6.60 -25.95 -3.99
N LYS A 56 7.30 -26.97 -3.48
CA LYS A 56 7.55 -28.22 -4.22
C LYS A 56 6.25 -28.95 -4.57
N LEU A 57 5.29 -28.97 -3.64
CA LEU A 57 3.96 -29.55 -3.89
C LEU A 57 3.20 -28.76 -4.96
N ARG A 58 3.23 -27.43 -4.90
CA ARG A 58 2.61 -26.57 -5.92
C ARG A 58 3.26 -26.74 -7.29
N GLN A 59 4.57 -26.91 -7.37
CA GLN A 59 5.27 -27.18 -8.63
C GLN A 59 4.85 -28.52 -9.22
N ARG A 60 4.84 -29.59 -8.42
CA ARG A 60 4.35 -30.91 -8.84
C ARG A 60 2.91 -30.87 -9.32
N LEU A 61 2.01 -30.25 -8.55
CA LEU A 61 0.61 -30.09 -8.95
C LEU A 61 0.47 -29.28 -10.23
N ARG A 62 1.33 -28.28 -10.45
CA ARG A 62 1.29 -27.47 -11.68
C ARG A 62 1.77 -28.27 -12.88
N GLU A 63 2.81 -29.07 -12.72
CA GLU A 63 3.31 -30.00 -13.75
C GLU A 63 2.25 -31.06 -14.08
N GLU A 64 1.65 -31.68 -13.06
CA GLU A 64 0.57 -32.68 -13.21
C GLU A 64 -0.68 -32.08 -13.87
N LEU A 65 -1.15 -30.91 -13.42
CA LEU A 65 -2.31 -30.24 -14.02
C LEU A 65 -2.01 -29.67 -15.42
N SER A 66 -0.76 -29.32 -15.72
CA SER A 66 -0.35 -28.90 -17.07
C SER A 66 -0.17 -30.06 -18.03
N SER A 67 -0.01 -31.29 -17.52
CA SER A 67 0.05 -32.52 -18.32
C SER A 67 -1.34 -33.01 -18.73
N LEU A 68 -2.40 -32.43 -18.16
CA LEU A 68 -3.76 -32.71 -18.59
C LEU A 68 -3.98 -32.05 -19.97
N PRO A 69 -4.50 -32.79 -20.96
CA PRO A 69 -4.91 -32.21 -22.23
C PRO A 69 -5.91 -31.09 -21.97
N SER A 70 -5.79 -29.99 -22.72
CA SER A 70 -6.69 -28.84 -22.61
C SER A 70 -8.14 -29.31 -22.70
N PRO A 71 -9.03 -28.89 -21.78
CA PRO A 71 -10.41 -29.35 -21.78
C PRO A 71 -11.06 -28.95 -23.10
N THR A 72 -11.27 -29.94 -23.96
CA THR A 72 -12.17 -29.81 -25.12
C THR A 72 -13.57 -29.91 -24.57
N ASP A 73 -14.24 -28.76 -24.43
CA ASP A 73 -15.65 -28.63 -24.05
C ASP A 73 -16.57 -29.20 -25.15
N ALA A 74 -16.52 -30.53 -25.33
CA ALA A 74 -17.39 -31.28 -26.22
C ALA A 74 -17.68 -32.66 -25.63
N CYS A 75 -18.12 -32.71 -24.38
CA CYS A 75 -18.89 -33.86 -23.89
C CYS A 75 -20.37 -33.54 -24.15
N THR A 76 -20.81 -33.73 -25.39
CA THR A 76 -22.24 -33.86 -25.69
C THR A 76 -22.71 -35.10 -24.95
N ILE A 77 -23.45 -34.89 -23.85
CA ILE A 77 -24.21 -35.97 -23.21
C ILE A 77 -25.27 -36.37 -24.24
N ALA A 78 -24.94 -37.32 -25.11
CA ALA A 78 -25.94 -38.04 -25.87
C ALA A 78 -26.74 -38.84 -24.84
N LEU A 79 -27.90 -38.30 -24.43
CA LEU A 79 -28.92 -39.13 -23.82
C LEU A 79 -29.24 -40.22 -24.86
N PRO A 80 -29.01 -41.51 -24.57
CA PRO A 80 -29.60 -42.54 -25.41
C PRO A 80 -31.12 -42.35 -25.36
N ASP A 81 -31.76 -42.29 -26.52
CA ASP A 81 -33.22 -42.32 -26.66
C ASP A 81 -33.73 -43.58 -25.95
N THR A 82 -34.11 -43.42 -24.69
CA THR A 82 -34.84 -44.44 -23.97
C THR A 82 -36.23 -44.48 -24.60
N PRO A 83 -36.68 -45.67 -25.06
CA PRO A 83 -38.02 -45.80 -25.61
C PRO A 83 -39.05 -45.35 -24.57
N PRO A 84 -40.18 -44.77 -25.00
CA PRO A 84 -41.16 -44.19 -24.10
C PRO A 84 -41.51 -45.19 -23.00
N PRO A 85 -41.54 -44.77 -21.73
CA PRO A 85 -41.85 -45.66 -20.63
C PRO A 85 -43.19 -46.34 -20.91
N PRO A 86 -43.30 -47.67 -20.74
CA PRO A 86 -44.57 -48.35 -20.90
C PRO A 86 -45.62 -47.70 -20.00
N LEU A 87 -46.84 -47.61 -20.53
CA LEU A 87 -48.05 -46.96 -20.01
C LEU A 87 -48.56 -47.47 -18.63
N HIS A 88 -47.67 -48.00 -17.78
CA HIS A 88 -47.96 -48.52 -16.45
C HIS A 88 -47.13 -47.86 -15.33
N LEU A 89 -46.38 -46.78 -15.60
CA LEU A 89 -45.67 -46.02 -14.56
C LEU A 89 -46.48 -44.84 -13.99
N GLN A 90 -47.77 -44.73 -14.31
CA GLN A 90 -48.64 -43.67 -13.79
C GLN A 90 -49.26 -44.02 -12.43
N GLU A 91 -49.31 -45.31 -12.06
CA GLU A 91 -49.90 -45.74 -10.78
C GLU A 91 -48.88 -45.76 -9.62
N LEU A 92 -47.58 -45.85 -9.92
CA LEU A 92 -46.52 -45.77 -8.90
C LEU A 92 -46.22 -44.32 -8.46
N HIS A 93 -46.65 -43.32 -9.22
CA HIS A 93 -46.55 -41.90 -8.81
C HIS A 93 -47.65 -41.49 -7.83
N GLN A 94 -48.75 -42.25 -7.76
CA GLN A 94 -49.90 -41.92 -6.92
C GLN A 94 -49.71 -42.39 -5.46
N HIS A 95 -48.90 -43.43 -5.23
CA HIS A 95 -48.55 -43.91 -3.88
C HIS A 95 -47.31 -43.25 -3.25
N ALA A 96 -46.55 -42.45 -4.00
CA ALA A 96 -45.51 -41.57 -3.43
C ALA A 96 -46.07 -40.23 -2.93
N SER A 97 -47.34 -39.93 -3.24
CA SER A 97 -47.99 -38.66 -2.91
C SER A 97 -48.64 -38.63 -1.52
N SER A 98 -48.66 -39.76 -0.80
CA SER A 98 -49.23 -39.89 0.55
C SER A 98 -48.20 -39.99 1.68
N ASN A 99 -46.92 -39.71 1.41
CA ASN A 99 -45.87 -39.59 2.43
C ASN A 99 -45.24 -38.18 2.42
N ARG A 100 -46.09 -37.15 2.40
CA ARG A 100 -45.69 -35.72 2.43
C ARG A 100 -45.15 -35.23 3.79
N ASP A 101 -44.95 -36.11 4.77
CA ASP A 101 -44.22 -35.79 6.00
C ASP A 101 -42.73 -36.16 5.93
N GLY A 102 -42.28 -36.76 4.81
CA GLY A 102 -40.89 -37.18 4.59
C GLY A 102 -40.16 -36.42 3.48
N MET A 103 -40.70 -35.29 3.01
CA MET A 103 -39.99 -34.46 2.04
C MET A 103 -38.84 -33.78 2.78
N LEU A 104 -37.61 -34.28 2.57
CA LEU A 104 -36.38 -33.66 3.06
C LEU A 104 -36.42 -32.18 2.65
N GLU A 105 -36.70 -31.32 3.62
CA GLU A 105 -36.62 -29.87 3.45
C GLU A 105 -35.26 -29.52 2.84
N ASP A 106 -35.25 -28.61 1.87
CA ASP A 106 -34.03 -28.15 1.24
C ASP A 106 -33.02 -27.74 2.33
N ALA A 107 -31.76 -28.14 2.18
CA ALA A 107 -30.71 -27.80 3.14
C ALA A 107 -30.65 -26.28 3.33
N SER A 108 -30.90 -25.52 2.27
CA SER A 108 -30.97 -24.05 2.32
C SER A 108 -32.12 -23.53 3.20
N ASP A 109 -33.26 -24.21 3.24
CA ASP A 109 -34.43 -23.80 4.02
C ASP A 109 -34.24 -24.11 5.51
N ARG A 110 -33.65 -25.27 5.82
CA ARG A 110 -33.23 -25.62 7.19
C ARG A 110 -32.18 -24.65 7.72
N ASP A 111 -31.16 -24.36 6.91
CA ASP A 111 -30.10 -23.44 7.28
C ASP A 111 -30.65 -22.03 7.49
N ARG A 112 -31.59 -21.59 6.65
CA ARG A 112 -32.25 -20.28 6.79
C ARG A 112 -33.06 -20.19 8.07
N ARG A 113 -33.84 -21.22 8.43
CA ARG A 113 -34.59 -21.25 9.71
C ARG A 113 -33.65 -21.25 10.91
N ALA A 114 -32.64 -22.12 10.88
CA ALA A 114 -31.63 -22.17 11.94
C ALA A 114 -30.91 -20.82 12.09
N HIS A 115 -30.57 -20.16 10.99
CA HIS A 115 -29.99 -18.81 11.03
C HIS A 115 -30.96 -17.80 11.63
N GLN A 116 -32.23 -17.80 11.24
CA GLN A 116 -33.23 -16.87 11.79
C GLN A 116 -33.46 -17.07 13.29
N ASP A 117 -33.49 -18.32 13.75
CA ASP A 117 -33.63 -18.62 15.18
C ASP A 117 -32.40 -18.17 15.97
N VAL A 118 -31.20 -18.38 15.42
CA VAL A 118 -29.94 -17.90 16.01
C VAL A 118 -29.89 -16.37 16.03
N GLU A 119 -30.27 -15.69 14.96
CA GLU A 119 -30.30 -14.22 14.92
C GLU A 119 -31.36 -13.66 15.89
N ARG A 120 -32.53 -14.29 16.01
CA ARG A 120 -33.55 -13.91 17.01
C ARG A 120 -33.02 -14.05 18.43
N GLN A 121 -32.32 -15.14 18.74
CA GLN A 121 -31.71 -15.34 20.04
C GLN A 121 -30.65 -14.28 20.32
N LYS A 122 -29.78 -13.98 19.35
CA LYS A 122 -28.79 -12.91 19.48
C LYS A 122 -29.41 -11.54 19.70
N GLU A 123 -30.53 -11.26 19.04
CA GLU A 123 -31.21 -9.98 19.19
C GLU A 123 -31.86 -9.83 20.57
N LEU A 124 -32.47 -10.90 21.11
CA LEU A 124 -32.95 -10.93 22.50
C LEU A 124 -31.80 -10.76 23.50
N GLU A 125 -30.67 -11.43 23.27
CA GLU A 125 -29.47 -11.27 24.08
C GLU A 125 -28.91 -9.84 23.98
N PHE A 126 -28.92 -9.24 22.80
CA PHE A 126 -28.49 -7.85 22.57
C PHE A 126 -29.39 -6.85 23.28
N GLN A 127 -30.71 -7.07 23.30
CA GLN A 127 -31.66 -6.24 24.05
C GLN A 127 -31.48 -6.33 25.58
N ARG A 128 -30.91 -7.44 26.08
CA ARG A 128 -30.55 -7.63 27.49
C ARG A 128 -29.17 -7.05 27.86
N GLN A 129 -28.34 -6.70 26.87
CA GLN A 129 -27.05 -6.07 27.13
C GLN A 129 -27.21 -4.63 27.63
N SER A 130 -26.14 -4.07 28.18
CA SER A 130 -26.16 -2.68 28.65
C SER A 130 -26.42 -1.70 27.51
N GLN A 131 -27.07 -0.57 27.83
CA GLN A 131 -27.37 0.47 26.83
C GLN A 131 -26.11 1.01 26.14
N VAL A 132 -24.97 0.97 26.83
CA VAL A 132 -23.68 1.41 26.31
C VAL A 132 -23.23 0.51 25.16
N ILE A 133 -23.49 -0.80 25.25
CA ILE A 133 -23.24 -1.75 24.15
C ILE A 133 -24.25 -1.56 23.02
N GLN A 134 -25.53 -1.42 23.36
CA GLN A 134 -26.59 -1.24 22.35
C GLN A 134 -26.38 0.01 21.49
N LYS A 135 -25.95 1.10 22.12
CA LYS A 135 -25.69 2.40 21.46
C LYS A 135 -24.28 2.52 20.88
N ASN A 136 -23.44 1.48 21.00
CA ASN A 136 -22.03 1.51 20.58
C ASN A 136 -21.23 2.71 21.14
N LEU A 137 -21.51 3.09 22.39
CA LEU A 137 -20.81 4.20 23.04
C LEU A 137 -19.40 3.78 23.46
N PRO A 138 -18.42 4.72 23.49
CA PRO A 138 -17.06 4.41 23.89
C PRO A 138 -17.01 3.95 25.35
N ARG A 139 -16.27 2.87 25.61
CA ARG A 139 -16.11 2.27 26.93
C ARG A 139 -14.65 2.31 27.40
N PRO A 140 -14.39 2.59 28.68
CA PRO A 140 -13.05 2.48 29.22
C PRO A 140 -12.69 1.01 29.42
N SER A 141 -11.61 0.52 28.80
CA SER A 141 -11.18 -0.88 29.00
C SER A 141 -10.66 -1.16 30.43
N ILE A 142 -10.17 -0.11 31.11
CA ILE A 142 -9.76 -0.17 32.51
C ILE A 142 -10.74 0.67 33.33
N VAL A 143 -11.46 0.02 34.24
CA VAL A 143 -12.43 0.67 35.12
C VAL A 143 -11.70 1.39 36.26
N ASN A 144 -12.02 2.66 36.47
CA ASN A 144 -11.47 3.45 37.57
C ASN A 144 -12.27 3.16 38.86
N GLY A 145 -11.72 2.33 39.75
CA GLY A 145 -12.34 2.03 41.07
C GLY A 145 -12.54 3.27 41.97
N ASN A 146 -11.85 4.37 41.66
CA ASN A 146 -11.94 5.67 42.33
C ASN A 146 -12.75 6.70 41.52
N MET A 147 -13.72 6.29 40.70
CA MET A 147 -14.74 7.23 40.16
C MET A 147 -15.18 8.14 41.33
N GLU A 148 -15.26 9.46 41.25
CA GLU A 148 -15.63 10.21 42.47
C GLU A 148 -17.13 10.01 42.79
N HIS A 149 -17.55 10.41 43.99
CA HIS A 149 -18.96 10.43 44.38
C HIS A 149 -19.68 11.57 43.63
N THR A 150 -19.72 11.51 42.31
CA THR A 150 -20.24 12.61 41.47
C THR A 150 -21.71 12.93 41.78
N PHE A 151 -22.43 11.98 42.38
CA PHE A 151 -23.83 12.14 42.79
C PHE A 151 -24.03 12.80 44.17
N ILE A 152 -23.00 12.89 45.02
CA ILE A 152 -23.14 13.28 46.43
C ILE A 152 -22.85 14.77 46.65
N GLU A 153 -22.07 15.42 45.78
CA GLU A 153 -21.72 16.82 46.00
C GLU A 153 -22.88 17.80 45.77
N PHE A 154 -23.90 17.41 45.00
CA PHE A 154 -25.01 18.28 44.61
C PHE A 154 -26.26 18.18 45.50
N HIS A 155 -26.41 17.12 46.30
CA HIS A 155 -27.58 16.92 47.15
C HIS A 155 -27.24 16.76 48.62
N ASP A 156 -28.24 17.13 49.43
CA ASP A 156 -28.25 17.14 50.90
C ASP A 156 -27.49 15.94 51.49
N LYS A 157 -26.52 16.19 52.38
CA LYS A 157 -25.60 15.18 52.98
C LYS A 157 -26.29 14.21 53.95
N SER A 158 -27.58 13.98 53.75
CA SER A 158 -28.35 13.04 54.53
C SER A 158 -27.84 11.61 54.30
N PRO A 159 -27.77 10.79 55.35
CA PRO A 159 -27.10 9.48 55.31
C PRO A 159 -27.75 8.51 54.31
N ASN A 160 -29.05 8.66 54.05
CA ASN A 160 -29.79 7.81 53.11
C ASN A 160 -29.35 8.02 51.66
N TYR A 161 -29.12 9.27 51.25
CA TYR A 161 -28.67 9.59 49.89
C TYR A 161 -27.22 9.19 49.67
N VAL A 162 -26.38 9.34 50.70
CA VAL A 162 -24.99 8.87 50.66
C VAL A 162 -24.94 7.36 50.45
N ASN A 163 -25.73 6.59 51.22
CA ASN A 163 -25.78 5.13 51.10
C ASN A 163 -26.38 4.69 49.75
N ALA A 164 -27.45 5.33 49.29
CA ALA A 164 -28.02 5.06 47.95
C ALA A 164 -27.00 5.31 46.84
N GLY A 165 -26.25 6.42 46.91
CA GLY A 165 -25.18 6.74 45.96
C GLY A 165 -24.04 5.72 45.98
N GLU A 166 -23.66 5.20 47.15
CA GLU A 166 -22.68 4.12 47.25
C GLU A 166 -23.17 2.79 46.66
N MET A 167 -24.46 2.46 46.81
CA MET A 167 -25.05 1.27 46.19
C MET A 167 -25.03 1.38 44.67
N ILE A 168 -25.51 2.51 44.13
CA ILE A 168 -25.52 2.78 42.68
C ILE A 168 -24.10 2.71 42.11
N ARG A 169 -23.12 3.30 42.82
CA ARG A 169 -21.71 3.24 42.44
C ARG A 169 -21.19 1.80 42.32
N LYS A 170 -21.41 0.98 43.36
CA LYS A 170 -20.91 -0.40 43.40
C LYS A 170 -21.51 -1.21 42.25
N GLU A 171 -22.80 -1.03 41.99
CA GLU A 171 -23.48 -1.69 40.87
C GLU A 171 -22.95 -1.20 39.51
N MET A 172 -22.73 0.11 39.34
CA MET A 172 -22.16 0.68 38.11
C MET A 172 -20.74 0.16 37.82
N LEU A 173 -19.87 0.10 38.83
CA LEU A 173 -18.52 -0.47 38.68
C LEU A 173 -18.59 -1.95 38.31
N MET A 174 -19.45 -2.72 38.98
CA MET A 174 -19.67 -4.14 38.68
C MET A 174 -20.17 -4.33 37.24
N MET A 175 -21.13 -3.51 36.79
CA MET A 175 -21.66 -3.55 35.43
C MET A 175 -20.58 -3.27 34.38
N MET A 176 -19.75 -2.23 34.58
CA MET A 176 -18.64 -1.90 33.69
C MET A 176 -17.57 -3.01 33.64
N GLU A 177 -17.23 -3.60 34.78
CA GLU A 177 -16.25 -4.70 34.84
C GLU A 177 -16.78 -5.97 34.17
N CYS A 178 -18.07 -6.27 34.31
CA CYS A 178 -18.72 -7.38 33.61
C CYS A 178 -18.74 -7.15 32.10
N ASP A 179 -19.12 -5.96 31.65
CA ASP A 179 -19.17 -5.61 30.23
C ASP A 179 -17.79 -5.68 29.57
N ASN A 180 -16.75 -5.14 30.21
CA ASN A 180 -15.37 -5.19 29.70
C ASN A 180 -14.86 -6.64 29.56
N GLN A 181 -15.21 -7.52 30.49
CA GLN A 181 -14.82 -8.93 30.40
C GLN A 181 -15.51 -9.68 29.26
N MET A 182 -16.77 -9.35 28.99
CA MET A 182 -17.55 -10.02 27.95
C MET A 182 -17.27 -9.44 26.55
N PHE A 183 -17.07 -8.12 26.44
CA PHE A 183 -17.13 -7.39 25.18
C PHE A 183 -15.89 -6.55 24.84
N ASP A 184 -14.83 -6.52 25.66
CA ASP A 184 -13.60 -5.82 25.27
C ASP A 184 -12.87 -6.54 24.15
N ARG A 185 -12.50 -5.77 23.11
CA ARG A 185 -11.77 -6.27 21.95
C ARG A 185 -10.39 -6.84 22.29
N GLU A 186 -9.70 -6.29 23.29
CA GLU A 186 -8.41 -6.81 23.75
C GLU A 186 -8.53 -8.17 24.44
N ASN A 187 -9.71 -8.46 25.00
CA ASN A 187 -10.04 -9.74 25.61
C ASN A 187 -10.72 -10.69 24.63
N GLN A 188 -10.80 -10.38 23.33
CA GLN A 188 -11.39 -11.25 22.32
C GLN A 188 -10.31 -11.87 21.43
N ASP A 189 -10.45 -13.17 21.14
CA ASP A 189 -9.64 -13.86 20.14
C ASP A 189 -9.98 -13.33 18.72
N ASP A 190 -9.20 -13.69 17.69
CA ASP A 190 -9.41 -13.33 16.27
C ASP A 190 -10.82 -13.64 15.70
N LYS A 191 -11.65 -14.38 16.46
CA LYS A 191 -13.04 -14.74 16.13
C LYS A 191 -14.08 -14.01 16.99
N GLY A 192 -13.70 -12.96 17.74
CA GLY A 192 -14.61 -12.16 18.58
C GLY A 192 -15.09 -12.88 19.85
N ARG A 193 -14.47 -14.00 20.23
CA ARG A 193 -14.85 -14.77 21.44
C ARG A 193 -13.97 -14.36 22.62
N PRO A 194 -14.49 -14.31 23.86
CA PRO A 194 -13.69 -13.98 25.03
C PRO A 194 -12.53 -14.98 25.19
N ALA A 195 -11.33 -14.44 25.24
CA ALA A 195 -10.07 -15.15 25.32
C ALA A 195 -10.02 -16.03 26.57
N LEU A 196 -9.29 -17.15 26.48
CA LEU A 196 -9.24 -18.17 27.55
C LEU A 196 -8.80 -17.63 28.92
N LYS A 197 -8.02 -16.54 28.95
CA LYS A 197 -7.58 -15.85 30.18
C LYS A 197 -8.69 -14.98 30.79
N ALA A 198 -9.55 -14.38 29.97
CA ALA A 198 -10.73 -13.64 30.42
C ALA A 198 -11.77 -14.60 31.03
N ARG A 199 -11.92 -15.81 30.45
CA ARG A 199 -12.80 -16.86 30.98
C ARG A 199 -12.46 -17.35 32.39
N LYS A 200 -11.18 -17.34 32.78
CA LYS A 200 -10.76 -17.71 34.16
C LYS A 200 -11.06 -16.62 35.19
N LYS A 201 -11.00 -15.33 34.79
CA LYS A 201 -11.42 -14.22 35.66
C LYS A 201 -12.94 -14.14 35.82
N HIS A 202 -13.67 -14.51 34.77
CA HIS A 202 -15.14 -14.59 34.75
C HIS A 202 -15.72 -15.53 35.83
N GLU A 203 -14.96 -16.53 36.29
CA GLU A 203 -15.39 -17.45 37.35
C GLU A 203 -15.21 -16.87 38.76
N SER A 204 -14.37 -15.84 38.91
CA SER A 204 -13.96 -15.25 40.20
C SER A 204 -14.69 -13.97 40.62
N ILE A 205 -15.47 -13.36 39.72
CA ILE A 205 -16.13 -12.07 39.96
C ILE A 205 -17.63 -12.31 40.12
N ALA A 206 -18.24 -11.62 41.08
CA ALA A 206 -19.68 -11.64 41.33
C ALA A 206 -20.42 -11.33 40.02
N ARG A 207 -21.12 -12.33 39.48
CA ARG A 207 -21.95 -12.12 38.29
C ARG A 207 -23.07 -11.16 38.67
N LEU A 208 -23.41 -10.25 37.76
CA LEU A 208 -24.62 -9.45 37.87
C LEU A 208 -25.81 -10.37 38.21
N PRO A 209 -26.67 -9.96 39.15
CA PRO A 209 -27.89 -10.70 39.43
C PRO A 209 -28.70 -10.88 38.13
N HIS A 210 -29.19 -12.08 37.88
CA HIS A 210 -30.02 -12.35 36.71
C HIS A 210 -31.42 -11.77 36.94
N TYR A 211 -31.80 -10.77 36.15
CA TYR A 211 -33.14 -10.17 36.17
C TYR A 211 -34.02 -10.77 35.06
N SER A 212 -35.32 -10.93 35.35
CA SER A 212 -36.31 -11.32 34.34
C SER A 212 -36.61 -10.15 33.38
N ASP A 213 -37.00 -10.45 32.14
CA ASP A 213 -37.40 -9.42 31.16
C ASP A 213 -38.56 -8.55 31.68
N ASP A 214 -39.50 -9.15 32.42
CA ASP A 214 -40.62 -8.42 33.04
C ASP A 214 -40.15 -7.43 34.11
N GLN A 215 -39.10 -7.80 34.87
CA GLN A 215 -38.52 -6.93 35.90
C GLN A 215 -37.76 -5.77 35.25
N LEU A 216 -37.04 -6.04 34.16
CA LEU A 216 -36.34 -5.03 33.39
C LEU A 216 -37.31 -4.05 32.74
N GLN A 217 -38.43 -4.53 32.19
CA GLN A 217 -39.43 -3.66 31.59
C GLN A 217 -40.10 -2.78 32.65
N LYS A 218 -40.53 -3.36 33.78
CA LYS A 218 -41.08 -2.59 34.89
C LYS A 218 -40.11 -1.53 35.42
N ALA A 219 -38.82 -1.86 35.52
CA ALA A 219 -37.79 -0.91 35.93
C ALA A 219 -37.62 0.23 34.91
N LYS A 220 -37.68 -0.06 33.61
CA LYS A 220 -37.66 0.97 32.55
C LYS A 220 -38.85 1.91 32.67
N ASP A 221 -40.05 1.36 32.80
CA ASP A 221 -41.29 2.14 32.92
C ASP A 221 -41.23 3.06 34.17
N MET A 222 -40.74 2.53 35.30
CA MET A 222 -40.53 3.33 36.52
C MET A 222 -39.49 4.44 36.34
N LEU A 223 -38.39 4.17 35.64
CA LEU A 223 -37.36 5.18 35.36
C LEU A 223 -37.88 6.27 34.41
N GLU A 224 -38.63 5.91 33.38
CA GLU A 224 -39.25 6.86 32.45
C GLU A 224 -40.24 7.78 33.16
N GLU A 225 -41.06 7.25 34.08
CA GLU A 225 -41.98 8.06 34.88
C GLU A 225 -41.24 9.07 35.78
N GLN A 226 -40.14 8.65 36.41
CA GLN A 226 -39.34 9.55 37.27
C GLN A 226 -38.61 10.60 36.43
N LEU A 227 -37.99 10.21 35.32
CA LEU A 227 -37.32 11.13 34.39
C LEU A 227 -38.29 12.16 33.83
N PHE A 228 -39.52 11.75 33.51
CA PHE A 228 -40.56 12.67 33.05
C PHE A 228 -40.88 13.74 34.12
N LYS A 229 -41.08 13.33 35.38
CA LYS A 229 -41.35 14.25 36.50
C LYS A 229 -40.18 15.21 36.76
N GLU A 230 -38.95 14.70 36.75
CA GLU A 230 -37.75 15.54 36.94
C GLU A 230 -37.55 16.52 35.78
N ASN A 231 -37.83 16.10 34.54
CA ASN A 231 -37.74 16.96 33.37
C ASN A 231 -38.83 18.04 33.37
N GLU A 232 -40.06 17.74 33.81
CA GLU A 232 -41.09 18.78 34.02
C GLU A 232 -40.66 19.81 35.07
N LEU A 233 -40.01 19.37 36.15
CA LEU A 233 -39.59 20.24 37.25
C LEU A 233 -38.39 21.14 36.86
N HIS A 234 -37.39 20.57 36.18
CA HIS A 234 -36.11 21.23 35.93
C HIS A 234 -35.89 21.67 34.48
N GLN A 235 -36.82 21.34 33.58
CA GLN A 235 -36.78 21.72 32.15
C GLN A 235 -35.44 21.37 31.49
N TYR A 236 -34.88 20.19 31.80
CA TYR A 236 -33.57 19.74 31.31
C TYR A 236 -33.48 19.77 29.78
N ASP A 237 -34.57 19.43 29.09
CA ASP A 237 -34.61 19.46 27.62
C ASP A 237 -34.43 20.87 27.02
N LYS A 238 -34.80 21.93 27.75
CA LYS A 238 -34.61 23.32 27.26
C LYS A 238 -33.16 23.77 27.32
N HIS A 239 -32.38 23.24 28.27
CA HIS A 239 -30.96 23.57 28.48
C HIS A 239 -30.01 22.52 27.92
N LYS A 240 -30.51 21.56 27.13
CA LYS A 240 -29.71 20.45 26.60
C LYS A 240 -28.46 20.94 25.85
N HIS A 241 -28.61 21.92 24.98
CA HIS A 241 -27.49 22.49 24.21
C HIS A 241 -26.48 23.23 25.09
N GLU A 242 -26.94 23.96 26.10
CA GLU A 242 -26.07 24.66 27.05
C GLU A 242 -25.26 23.67 27.89
N ASN A 243 -25.86 22.55 28.30
CA ASN A 243 -25.18 21.47 29.01
C ASN A 243 -24.16 20.74 28.12
N ASP A 244 -24.46 20.52 26.84
CA ASP A 244 -23.55 19.90 25.89
C ASP A 244 -22.29 20.78 25.66
N GLU A 245 -22.46 22.11 25.51
CA GLU A 245 -21.36 23.06 25.38
C GLU A 245 -20.47 23.12 26.63
N ILE A 246 -21.08 23.11 27.82
CA ILE A 246 -20.35 23.05 29.09
C ILE A 246 -19.54 21.76 29.18
N LEU A 247 -20.14 20.62 28.80
CA LEU A 247 -19.46 19.32 28.82
C LEU A 247 -18.28 19.29 27.86
N GLU A 248 -18.43 19.82 26.64
CA GLU A 248 -17.34 19.91 25.66
C GLU A 248 -16.19 20.78 26.19
N SER A 249 -16.51 21.95 26.75
CA SER A 249 -15.51 22.82 27.38
C SER A 249 -14.80 22.15 28.56
N MET A 250 -15.53 21.39 29.39
CA MET A 250 -14.94 20.61 30.48
C MET A 250 -14.02 19.52 29.93
N MET A 251 -14.46 18.76 28.92
CA MET A 251 -13.63 17.71 28.31
C MET A 251 -12.33 18.27 27.73
N GLU A 252 -12.35 19.42 27.07
CA GLU A 252 -11.15 20.11 26.57
C GLU A 252 -10.18 20.52 27.69
N GLN A 253 -10.71 20.91 28.85
CA GLN A 253 -9.92 21.29 30.02
C GLN A 253 -9.46 20.10 30.87
N SER A 254 -9.91 18.89 30.55
CA SER A 254 -9.53 17.67 31.26
C SER A 254 -8.14 17.22 30.85
N VAL A 255 -7.22 17.14 31.81
CA VAL A 255 -5.84 16.73 31.55
C VAL A 255 -5.39 15.66 32.52
N PHE A 256 -4.55 14.75 32.05
CA PHE A 256 -3.96 13.72 32.89
C PHE A 256 -2.89 14.33 33.82
N ILE A 257 -3.14 14.29 35.12
CA ILE A 257 -2.21 14.77 36.15
C ILE A 257 -1.33 13.59 36.58
N PRO A 258 0.00 13.61 36.29
CA PRO A 258 0.88 12.47 36.56
C PRO A 258 1.05 12.16 38.05
N SER A 259 1.03 13.18 38.92
CA SER A 259 1.17 13.03 40.37
C SER A 259 0.03 12.21 40.97
N LEU A 260 -1.20 12.50 40.53
CA LEU A 260 -2.42 11.81 40.95
C LEU A 260 -2.73 10.57 40.11
N LYS A 261 -2.01 10.35 39.01
CA LYS A 261 -2.25 9.30 38.00
C LYS A 261 -3.71 9.29 37.51
N ARG A 262 -4.32 10.46 37.39
CA ARG A 262 -5.76 10.62 37.13
C ARG A 262 -6.01 11.81 36.21
N PHE A 263 -7.07 11.74 35.42
CA PHE A 263 -7.59 12.91 34.71
C PHE A 263 -8.28 13.86 35.69
N GLY A 264 -7.96 15.13 35.60
CA GLY A 264 -8.59 16.18 36.38
C GLY A 264 -8.60 17.48 35.59
N PHE A 265 -9.37 18.45 36.08
CA PHE A 265 -9.39 19.77 35.49
C PHE A 265 -8.21 20.57 36.06
N VAL A 266 -7.34 21.05 35.18
CA VAL A 266 -6.33 22.02 35.58
C VAL A 266 -7.03 23.36 35.67
N SER A 267 -7.54 23.70 36.86
CA SER A 267 -8.05 25.05 37.09
C SER A 267 -6.94 26.05 36.78
N ASN A 268 -7.29 27.17 36.14
CA ASN A 268 -6.36 28.27 35.90
C ASN A 268 -5.63 28.72 37.20
N LYS A 269 -6.22 28.43 38.38
CA LYS A 269 -5.73 28.75 39.72
C LYS A 269 -4.67 27.81 40.32
N THR A 270 -4.35 26.64 39.73
CA THR A 270 -3.17 25.88 40.17
C THR A 270 -1.90 26.54 39.62
N GLU A 271 -1.43 27.55 40.36
CA GLU A 271 -0.23 28.36 40.12
C GLU A 271 1.08 27.70 40.56
N LEU A 272 1.10 26.39 40.81
CA LEU A 272 2.37 25.68 40.99
C LEU A 272 2.90 25.26 39.61
N SER A 273 3.77 26.10 39.04
CA SER A 273 4.49 25.91 37.76
C SER A 273 4.99 24.46 37.52
N GLY A 274 5.34 23.73 38.59
CA GLY A 274 5.81 22.35 38.53
C GLY A 274 4.77 21.32 38.04
N GLU A 275 3.51 21.38 38.47
CA GLU A 275 2.51 20.37 38.06
C GLU A 275 2.07 20.56 36.62
N LYS A 276 1.86 21.82 36.19
CA LYS A 276 1.62 22.17 34.79
C LYS A 276 2.76 21.69 33.89
N LEU A 277 4.01 21.85 34.34
CA LEU A 277 5.17 21.36 33.62
C LEU A 277 5.17 19.82 33.50
N GLN A 278 4.90 19.10 34.58
CA GLN A 278 4.83 17.63 34.56
C GLN A 278 3.73 17.11 33.62
N VAL A 279 2.58 17.77 33.62
CA VAL A 279 1.47 17.49 32.70
C VAL A 279 1.91 17.65 31.25
N ARG A 280 2.50 18.80 30.89
CA ARG A 280 3.00 19.04 29.53
C ARG A 280 4.11 18.10 29.12
N GLN A 281 5.00 17.72 30.05
CA GLN A 281 6.03 16.70 29.80
C GLN A 281 5.43 15.33 29.49
N GLN A 282 4.39 14.93 30.21
CA GLN A 282 3.70 13.67 29.97
C GLN A 282 2.96 13.68 28.62
N GLU A 283 2.25 14.76 28.30
CA GLU A 283 1.63 14.94 26.97
C GLU A 283 2.66 14.81 25.85
N PHE A 284 3.79 15.51 26.00
CA PHE A 284 4.90 15.43 25.05
C PHE A 284 5.44 14.00 24.90
N HIS A 285 5.57 13.26 26.01
CA HIS A 285 6.01 11.87 25.98
C HIS A 285 5.02 10.95 25.25
N VAL A 286 3.72 11.15 25.45
CA VAL A 286 2.67 10.40 24.75
C VAL A 286 2.70 10.72 23.25
N LEU A 287 2.76 12.00 22.89
CA LEU A 287 2.86 12.45 21.50
C LEU A 287 4.12 11.91 20.82
N ARG A 288 5.27 11.93 21.51
CA ARG A 288 6.52 11.35 21.01
C ARG A 288 6.38 9.86 20.71
N LYS A 289 5.77 9.10 21.62
CA LYS A 289 5.51 7.66 21.38
C LYS A 289 4.58 7.41 20.20
N GLN A 290 3.55 8.23 20.03
CA GLN A 290 2.65 8.14 18.87
C GLN A 290 3.39 8.49 17.57
N LEU A 291 4.24 9.51 17.60
CA LEU A 291 5.10 9.89 16.50
C LEU A 291 6.07 8.76 16.13
N ASP A 292 6.75 8.14 17.10
CA ASP A 292 7.67 7.02 16.84
C ASP A 292 6.94 5.81 16.22
N LYS A 293 5.71 5.52 16.67
CA LYS A 293 4.85 4.49 16.05
C LYS A 293 4.47 4.87 14.62
N SER A 294 4.07 6.12 14.36
CA SER A 294 3.74 6.59 13.01
C SER A 294 4.96 6.56 12.10
N ILE A 295 6.13 7.00 12.57
CA ILE A 295 7.40 6.95 11.82
C ILE A 295 7.74 5.51 11.44
N THR A 296 7.62 4.56 12.37
CA THR A 296 7.91 3.15 12.08
C THR A 296 6.91 2.56 11.07
N GLN A 297 5.62 2.91 11.17
CA GLN A 297 4.61 2.53 10.18
C GLN A 297 4.88 3.15 8.80
N CYS A 298 5.20 4.44 8.74
CA CYS A 298 5.58 5.14 7.51
C CYS A 298 6.80 4.51 6.87
N LYS A 299 7.87 4.22 7.62
CA LYS A 299 9.05 3.52 7.10
C LYS A 299 8.73 2.14 6.53
N GLN A 300 7.87 1.36 7.21
CA GLN A 300 7.44 0.06 6.69
C GLN A 300 6.62 0.21 5.40
N ASN A 301 5.75 1.20 5.32
CA ASN A 301 4.94 1.46 4.15
C ASN A 301 5.76 2.02 2.98
N GLU A 302 6.72 2.90 3.25
CA GLU A 302 7.70 3.39 2.27
C GLU A 302 8.55 2.26 1.71
N GLN A 303 9.02 1.33 2.55
CA GLN A 303 9.76 0.14 2.09
C GLN A 303 8.89 -0.75 1.20
N LYS A 304 7.62 -0.99 1.58
CA LYS A 304 6.68 -1.75 0.74
C LYS A 304 6.43 -1.05 -0.60
N LEU A 305 6.20 0.26 -0.57
CA LEU A 305 5.99 1.08 -1.76
C LEU A 305 7.23 1.11 -2.65
N ASP A 306 8.43 1.23 -2.08
CA ASP A 306 9.68 1.21 -2.84
C ASP A 306 9.83 -0.14 -3.54
N VAL A 307 9.62 -1.27 -2.85
CA VAL A 307 9.68 -2.59 -3.50
C VAL A 307 8.66 -2.73 -4.64
N LEU A 308 7.43 -2.27 -4.45
CA LEU A 308 6.37 -2.38 -5.47
C LEU A 308 6.56 -1.41 -6.65
N CYS A 309 7.01 -0.18 -6.38
CA CYS A 309 6.98 0.92 -7.34
C CYS A 309 8.35 1.25 -7.95
N LYS A 310 9.48 0.83 -7.37
CA LYS A 310 10.82 1.25 -7.83
C LYS A 310 11.11 0.83 -9.27
N GLY A 311 10.63 -0.34 -9.69
CA GLY A 311 10.71 -0.77 -11.09
C GLY A 311 10.01 0.21 -12.03
N TYR A 312 8.75 0.53 -11.74
CA TYR A 312 7.97 1.50 -12.52
C TYR A 312 8.58 2.91 -12.51
N GLN A 313 9.09 3.36 -11.36
CA GLN A 313 9.77 4.65 -11.25
C GLN A 313 11.05 4.70 -12.09
N ASN A 314 11.83 3.61 -12.13
CA ASN A 314 13.03 3.54 -12.94
C ASN A 314 12.70 3.54 -14.44
N ILE A 315 11.65 2.82 -14.85
CA ILE A 315 11.16 2.83 -16.23
C ILE A 315 10.68 4.24 -16.60
N ALA A 316 9.89 4.89 -15.75
CA ALA A 316 9.41 6.24 -16.00
C ALA A 316 10.56 7.26 -16.09
N LYS A 317 11.54 7.19 -15.19
CA LYS A 317 12.76 8.02 -15.21
C LYS A 317 13.57 7.77 -16.47
N PHE A 318 13.76 6.51 -16.87
CA PHE A 318 14.49 6.15 -18.07
C PHE A 318 13.81 6.66 -19.33
N CYS A 319 12.49 6.46 -19.47
CA CYS A 319 11.71 6.99 -20.58
C CYS A 319 11.80 8.52 -20.63
N CYS A 320 11.56 9.20 -19.51
CA CYS A 320 11.64 10.66 -19.44
C CYS A 320 13.03 11.17 -19.85
N PHE A 321 14.09 10.56 -19.32
CA PHE A 321 15.46 10.89 -19.68
C PHE A 321 15.75 10.66 -21.16
N PHE A 322 15.30 9.54 -21.73
CA PHE A 322 15.46 9.24 -23.15
C PHE A 322 14.73 10.27 -24.03
N PHE A 323 13.48 10.61 -23.70
CA PHE A 323 12.72 11.62 -24.42
C PHE A 323 13.37 13.00 -24.33
N LEU A 324 13.85 13.41 -23.15
CA LEU A 324 14.57 14.67 -22.97
C LEU A 324 15.86 14.70 -23.78
N LYS A 325 16.69 13.65 -23.70
CA LYS A 325 17.92 13.53 -24.51
C LYS A 325 17.62 13.59 -26.00
N LYS A 326 16.59 12.88 -26.48
CA LYS A 326 16.19 12.89 -27.88
C LYS A 326 15.79 14.30 -28.32
N LYS A 327 14.95 15.00 -27.55
CA LYS A 327 14.55 16.39 -27.82
C LYS A 327 15.75 17.34 -27.89
N ILE A 328 16.68 17.24 -26.93
CA ILE A 328 17.90 18.05 -26.94
C ILE A 328 18.74 17.77 -28.18
N ASN A 329 18.91 16.51 -28.57
CA ASN A 329 19.68 16.14 -29.74
C ASN A 329 19.04 16.66 -31.03
N THR A 330 17.72 16.51 -31.17
CA THR A 330 16.98 17.09 -32.31
C THR A 330 17.15 18.60 -32.38
N ALA A 331 17.08 19.31 -31.25
CA ALA A 331 17.30 20.76 -31.22
C ALA A 331 18.71 21.16 -31.65
N LYS A 332 19.74 20.39 -31.29
CA LYS A 332 21.12 20.60 -31.76
C LYS A 332 21.23 20.41 -33.27
N ASN A 333 20.69 19.31 -33.80
CA ASN A 333 20.70 19.03 -35.24
C ASN A 333 20.00 20.14 -36.04
N ILE A 334 18.87 20.65 -35.55
CA ILE A 334 18.15 21.77 -36.19
C ILE A 334 19.03 23.02 -36.23
N ARG A 335 19.73 23.34 -35.14
CA ARG A 335 20.63 24.51 -35.10
C ARG A 335 21.79 24.37 -36.07
N GLU A 336 22.42 23.19 -36.14
CA GLU A 336 23.51 22.93 -37.09
C GLU A 336 23.06 23.01 -38.55
N LEU A 337 21.85 22.54 -38.85
CA LEU A 337 21.29 22.68 -40.21
C LEU A 337 20.97 24.15 -40.53
N HIS A 338 20.46 24.91 -39.56
CA HIS A 338 20.18 26.33 -39.74
C HIS A 338 21.45 27.14 -39.97
N THR A 339 22.55 26.87 -39.24
CA THR A 339 23.82 27.56 -39.48
C THR A 339 24.36 27.26 -40.88
N LYS A 340 24.29 26.00 -41.33
CA LYS A 340 24.68 25.62 -42.69
C LYS A 340 23.83 26.30 -43.77
N LEU A 341 22.53 26.46 -43.52
CA LEU A 341 21.63 27.16 -44.44
C LEU A 341 22.04 28.64 -44.57
N LEU A 342 22.32 29.32 -43.46
CA LEU A 342 22.80 30.71 -43.48
C LEU A 342 24.15 30.85 -44.18
N GLU A 343 25.07 29.91 -43.97
CA GLU A 343 26.36 29.88 -44.68
C GLU A 343 26.14 29.71 -46.20
N ALA A 344 25.25 28.81 -46.62
CA ALA A 344 24.93 28.64 -48.03
C ALA A 344 24.28 29.90 -48.64
N ASP A 345 23.36 30.56 -47.93
CA ASP A 345 22.72 31.80 -48.39
C ASP A 345 23.74 32.93 -48.57
N THR A 346 24.68 33.07 -47.62
CA THR A 346 25.76 34.06 -47.74
C THR A 346 26.69 33.74 -48.91
N GLN A 347 27.06 32.47 -49.11
CA GLN A 347 27.84 32.03 -50.27
C GLN A 347 27.13 32.33 -51.58
N ILE A 348 25.83 32.07 -51.69
CA ILE A 348 25.05 32.37 -52.90
C ILE A 348 25.11 33.86 -53.22
N ARG A 349 24.93 34.74 -52.23
CA ARG A 349 25.05 36.20 -52.43
C ARG A 349 26.44 36.59 -52.92
N ILE A 350 27.49 36.06 -52.30
CA ILE A 350 28.87 36.32 -52.70
C ILE A 350 29.10 35.87 -54.15
N TYR A 351 28.64 34.67 -54.52
CA TYR A 351 28.81 34.16 -55.89
C TYR A 351 27.98 34.92 -56.92
N GLN A 352 26.79 35.40 -56.56
CA GLN A 352 25.99 36.26 -57.42
C GLN A 352 26.71 37.58 -57.69
N GLU A 353 27.17 38.26 -56.65
CA GLU A 353 27.93 39.50 -56.80
C GLU A 353 29.25 39.29 -57.56
N LEU A 354 29.97 38.19 -57.28
CA LEU A 354 31.20 37.86 -58.00
C LEU A 354 30.92 37.61 -59.47
N LYS A 355 29.83 36.90 -59.79
CA LYS A 355 29.40 36.65 -61.17
C LYS A 355 29.06 37.94 -61.90
N GLU A 356 28.37 38.87 -61.26
CA GLU A 356 28.06 40.19 -61.84
C GLU A 356 29.33 40.98 -62.14
N ARG A 357 30.25 41.07 -61.17
CA ARG A 357 31.55 41.75 -61.36
C ARG A 357 32.40 41.09 -62.44
N GLU A 358 32.47 39.77 -62.46
CA GLU A 358 33.21 39.04 -63.50
C GLU A 358 32.57 39.26 -64.88
N ALA A 359 31.24 39.25 -64.98
CA ALA A 359 30.54 39.52 -66.24
C ALA A 359 30.87 40.94 -66.78
N GLU A 360 31.04 41.92 -65.90
CA GLU A 360 31.48 43.27 -66.28
C GLU A 360 32.96 43.32 -66.67
N VAL A 361 33.84 42.60 -65.98
CA VAL A 361 35.31 42.69 -66.17
C VAL A 361 35.81 41.84 -67.35
N ILE A 362 35.20 40.68 -67.62
CA ILE A 362 35.53 39.79 -68.75
C ILE A 362 35.66 40.55 -70.08
N PRO A 363 34.71 41.41 -70.52
CA PRO A 363 34.83 42.11 -71.80
C PRO A 363 36.02 43.09 -71.83
N TYR A 364 36.38 43.73 -70.71
CA TYR A 364 37.57 44.58 -70.65
C TYR A 364 38.85 43.76 -70.81
N ARG A 365 38.97 42.63 -70.09
CA ARG A 365 40.09 41.69 -70.26
C ARG A 365 40.16 41.24 -71.72
N LEU A 366 39.04 40.81 -72.32
CA LEU A 366 39.04 40.38 -73.74
C LEU A 366 39.47 41.48 -74.71
N LYS A 367 39.09 42.75 -74.46
CA LYS A 367 39.54 43.89 -75.29
C LYS A 367 41.03 44.14 -75.17
N GLU A 368 41.55 44.13 -73.94
CA GLU A 368 42.99 44.30 -73.67
C GLU A 368 43.81 43.20 -74.34
N TRP A 369 43.38 41.95 -74.21
CA TRP A 369 44.05 40.81 -74.84
C TRP A 369 44.01 40.89 -76.37
N LYS A 370 42.88 41.31 -76.96
CA LYS A 370 42.79 41.54 -78.41
C LYS A 370 43.75 42.65 -78.87
N TYR A 371 43.83 43.75 -78.13
CA TYR A 371 44.75 44.85 -78.44
C TYR A 371 46.22 44.40 -78.37
N LEU A 372 46.61 43.67 -77.33
CA LEU A 372 47.97 43.14 -77.20
C LEU A 372 48.30 42.14 -78.32
N LEU A 373 47.36 41.26 -78.66
CA LEU A 373 47.51 40.31 -79.77
C LEU A 373 47.72 41.05 -81.09
N GLU A 374 46.96 42.11 -81.33
CA GLU A 374 47.05 42.89 -82.57
C GLU A 374 48.39 43.64 -82.68
N LYS A 375 48.89 44.17 -81.56
CA LYS A 375 50.23 44.76 -81.47
C LYS A 375 51.35 43.75 -81.74
N GLU A 376 51.26 42.55 -81.17
CA GLU A 376 52.26 41.51 -81.44
C GLU A 376 52.17 41.00 -82.88
N LYS A 377 50.98 40.89 -83.47
CA LYS A 377 50.82 40.58 -84.91
C LYS A 377 51.43 41.64 -85.80
N GLN A 378 51.27 42.93 -85.48
CA GLN A 378 51.91 44.01 -86.21
C GLN A 378 53.43 43.88 -86.16
N ARG A 379 53.98 43.64 -84.96
CA ARG A 379 55.42 43.41 -84.78
C ARG A 379 55.93 42.18 -85.52
N GLU A 380 55.17 41.09 -85.51
CA GLU A 380 55.50 39.86 -86.25
C GLU A 380 55.55 40.14 -87.75
N ASN A 381 54.53 40.81 -88.31
CA ASN A 381 54.50 41.19 -89.72
C ASN A 381 55.69 42.08 -90.10
N GLU A 382 56.06 43.05 -89.27
CA GLU A 382 57.25 43.89 -89.50
C GLU A 382 58.54 43.07 -89.50
N LEU A 383 58.67 42.07 -88.61
CA LEU A 383 59.83 41.18 -88.57
C LEU A 383 59.88 40.23 -89.77
N GLN A 384 58.73 39.72 -90.21
CA GLN A 384 58.61 38.89 -91.40
C GLN A 384 59.04 39.68 -92.65
N HIS A 385 58.55 40.91 -92.83
CA HIS A 385 58.99 41.77 -93.94
C HIS A 385 60.49 42.06 -93.90
N LYS A 386 61.05 42.40 -92.73
CA LYS A 386 62.51 42.58 -92.59
C LYS A 386 63.30 41.32 -92.94
N PHE A 387 62.77 40.15 -92.60
CA PHE A 387 63.40 38.87 -92.95
C PHE A 387 63.30 38.59 -94.46
N GLU A 388 62.16 38.88 -95.09
CA GLU A 388 62.00 38.81 -96.55
C GLU A 388 63.01 39.70 -97.27
N ASP A 389 63.17 40.96 -96.82
CA ASP A 389 64.15 41.89 -97.36
C ASP A 389 65.60 41.37 -97.22
N LEU A 390 65.96 40.87 -96.04
CA LEU A 390 67.29 40.28 -95.79
C LEU A 390 67.53 39.03 -96.63
N ARG A 391 66.50 38.20 -96.84
CA ARG A 391 66.58 37.01 -97.69
C ARG A 391 66.77 37.40 -99.15
N ALA A 392 66.06 38.41 -99.64
CA ALA A 392 66.24 38.95 -100.99
C ALA A 392 67.67 39.50 -101.20
N GLN A 393 68.23 40.19 -100.20
CA GLN A 393 69.63 40.62 -100.24
C GLN A 393 70.59 39.43 -100.30
N LEU A 394 70.38 38.40 -99.48
CA LEU A 394 71.21 37.19 -99.47
C LEU A 394 71.15 36.47 -100.82
N ASP A 395 69.97 36.31 -101.39
CA ASP A 395 69.79 35.67 -102.70
C ASP A 395 70.43 36.52 -103.82
N TYR A 396 70.34 37.86 -103.78
CA TYR A 396 71.10 38.75 -104.66
C TYR A 396 72.62 38.54 -104.54
N PHE A 397 73.15 38.45 -103.31
CA PHE A 397 74.58 38.20 -103.08
C PHE A 397 75.02 36.81 -103.57
N LYS A 398 74.16 35.79 -103.49
CA LYS A 398 74.43 34.44 -104.03
C LYS A 398 74.37 34.38 -105.56
N GLU A 399 73.62 35.27 -106.21
CA GLU A 399 73.55 35.34 -107.67
C GLU A 399 74.69 36.19 -108.27
N THR A 400 75.27 37.09 -107.48
CA THR A 400 76.35 38.01 -107.92
C THR A 400 77.78 37.52 -107.61
N PHE A 401 77.95 36.54 -106.73
CA PHE A 401 79.22 35.87 -106.41
C PHE A 401 79.08 34.36 -106.58
#